data_AF-A0AAJ5X6L7-F1
#
_entry.id   AF-A0AAJ5X6L7-F1
#
_cell.length_a   1.000
_cell.length_b   1.000
_cell.length_c   1.000
_cell.angle_alpha   90.00
_cell.angle_beta   90.00
_cell.angle_gamma   90.00
#
_symmetry.space_group_name_H-M   'P 1'
#
loop_
_entity.id
_entity.type
_entity.pdbx_description
1 polymer ?
#
loop_
_entity_poly.entity_id
_entity_poly.type
_entity_poly.pdbx_seq_one_letter_code
_entity_poly.pdbx_strand_id
1 'polypeptide(L)'
;MPSSPPYNPVLSGNPQSATGRAYPNGNPEAGYNPVGVRNTDSAVPLHPKGPVVHNYASDGPAPGNLAFRWTYGSNVAAKNRDPRVQVVQYNEDTFVLRQNVCIHWEAPFTYLLFGNKGALLIDSGATGNPQHYPLRETVDAIVTRWGQARGRSKVPLTIALTSGEDVAQNQGLVQFAGRPDTTIVPKPLGAMKDFFGLAASWPSGTGKIDLGDRVIEVIPTPGTHKDGVSFYDPYCDFLFTGDLLFPGKINISNDGDFLTSLDRLKTFAATNSVKWVLGGHIEMMFVPGKYYARFITYKPYERVLEMAPALIDEALQYAREVQGKDMMLIRPDFALFNGVSPDQKTPVWPDGVPNINPPRPF
;
A
#
# COMPACT_ATOMS: atom_id res chain seq x y z
N MET A 1 12.94 2.44 49.92
CA MET A 1 13.51 2.72 48.59
C MET A 1 13.59 1.40 47.84
N PRO A 2 12.82 1.15 46.78
CA PRO A 2 13.06 -0.03 45.96
C PRO A 2 14.43 0.14 45.29
N SER A 3 15.33 -0.81 45.52
CA SER A 3 16.65 -0.87 44.89
C SER A 3 16.49 -0.86 43.38
N SER A 4 17.11 0.10 42.70
CA SER A 4 17.22 0.07 41.24
C SER A 4 17.81 -1.28 40.82
N PRO A 5 17.23 -1.96 39.82
CA PRO A 5 17.77 -3.24 39.35
C PRO A 5 19.24 -3.06 38.93
N PRO A 6 20.11 -4.05 39.20
CA PRO A 6 21.52 -3.97 38.85
C PRO A 6 21.67 -3.80 37.34
N TYR A 7 22.44 -2.77 36.95
CA TYR A 7 22.78 -2.51 35.56
C TYR A 7 23.48 -3.72 34.94
N ASN A 8 22.91 -4.28 33.87
CA ASN A 8 23.51 -5.37 33.12
C ASN A 8 24.19 -4.83 31.85
N PRO A 9 25.53 -4.71 31.82
CA PRO A 9 26.26 -4.17 30.67
C PRO A 9 26.09 -5.01 29.39
N VAL A 10 25.65 -6.27 29.48
CA VAL A 10 25.33 -7.13 28.31
C VAL A 10 24.07 -6.66 27.58
N LEU A 11 23.16 -5.98 28.28
CA LEU A 11 21.91 -5.43 27.71
C LEU A 11 22.05 -3.97 27.25
N SER A 12 23.16 -3.32 27.58
CA SER A 12 23.30 -1.87 27.47
C SER A 12 23.45 -1.31 26.06
N GLY A 13 23.45 -2.17 25.03
CA GLY A 13 23.64 -1.76 23.63
C GLY A 13 25.01 -1.18 23.29
N ASN A 14 25.80 -0.84 24.30
CA ASN A 14 27.16 -0.34 24.19
C ASN A 14 28.08 -1.48 23.71
N PRO A 15 28.87 -1.26 22.65
CA PRO A 15 29.79 -2.26 22.14
C PRO A 15 30.81 -2.64 23.23
N GLN A 16 30.85 -3.92 23.60
CA GLN A 16 31.81 -4.46 24.58
C GLN A 16 33.23 -4.66 24.00
N SER A 17 33.41 -4.40 22.70
CA SER A 17 34.67 -4.50 21.96
C SER A 17 34.71 -3.42 20.87
N ALA A 18 35.90 -2.90 20.56
CA ALA A 18 36.13 -1.97 19.46
C ALA A 18 35.78 -2.53 18.08
N THR A 19 35.64 -3.85 17.95
CA THR A 19 35.24 -4.55 16.71
C THR A 19 33.80 -5.08 16.75
N GLY A 20 33.10 -4.93 17.88
CA GLY A 20 31.73 -5.39 18.04
C GLY A 20 30.72 -4.48 17.34
N ARG A 21 29.72 -5.06 16.68
CA ARG A 21 28.59 -4.31 16.15
C ARG A 21 27.88 -3.63 17.32
N ALA A 22 27.82 -2.30 17.33
CA ALA A 22 27.08 -1.56 18.33
C ALA A 22 25.58 -1.74 18.07
N TYR A 23 24.84 -2.10 19.11
CA TYR A 23 23.39 -2.25 19.04
C TYR A 23 22.76 -1.20 19.94
N PRO A 24 22.64 0.07 19.49
CA PRO A 24 22.22 1.18 20.35
C PRO A 24 20.87 0.97 21.05
N ASN A 25 20.04 0.05 20.54
CA ASN A 25 18.73 -0.32 21.12
C ASN A 25 18.70 -1.68 21.83
N GLY A 26 19.85 -2.26 22.15
CA GLY A 26 19.95 -3.60 22.76
C GLY A 26 20.23 -4.70 21.74
N ASN A 27 20.79 -5.82 22.21
CA ASN A 27 21.23 -6.94 21.38
C ASN A 27 20.05 -7.57 20.60
N PRO A 28 20.04 -7.55 19.25
CA PRO A 28 18.99 -8.18 18.42
C PRO A 28 18.83 -9.67 18.69
N GLU A 29 19.90 -10.35 19.11
CA GLU A 29 19.89 -11.77 19.44
C GLU A 29 19.21 -12.10 20.78
N ALA A 30 18.86 -11.09 21.58
CA ALA A 30 18.19 -11.31 22.85
C ALA A 30 16.67 -11.49 22.68
N GLY A 31 16.10 -12.47 23.41
CA GLY A 31 14.70 -12.90 23.26
C GLY A 31 13.63 -11.95 23.80
N TYR A 32 13.97 -10.70 24.13
CA TYR A 32 12.99 -9.67 24.52
C TYR A 32 12.53 -8.79 23.35
N ASN A 33 13.14 -8.91 22.17
CA ASN A 33 12.70 -8.18 20.99
C ASN A 33 11.38 -8.79 20.47
N PRO A 34 10.35 -7.97 20.20
CA PRO A 34 9.14 -8.47 19.56
C PRO A 34 9.45 -9.08 18.18
N VAL A 35 8.58 -9.97 17.71
CA VAL A 35 8.64 -10.52 16.35
C VAL A 35 8.63 -9.36 15.33
N GLY A 36 9.46 -9.42 14.29
CA GLY A 36 9.60 -8.37 13.28
C GLY A 36 10.53 -7.22 13.66
N VAL A 37 11.05 -7.17 14.90
CA VAL A 37 11.92 -6.07 15.38
C VAL A 37 13.41 -6.43 15.34
N ARG A 38 13.74 -7.71 15.14
CA ARG A 38 15.16 -8.10 15.02
C ARG A 38 15.74 -7.40 13.80
N ASN A 39 16.89 -6.74 13.98
CA ASN A 39 17.66 -6.05 12.96
C ASN A 39 17.02 -4.78 12.36
N THR A 40 15.81 -4.40 12.78
CA THR A 40 15.17 -3.12 12.42
C THR A 40 15.63 -2.01 13.37
N ASP A 41 16.90 -1.58 13.28
CA ASP A 41 17.41 -0.47 14.10
C ASP A 41 16.75 0.86 13.67
N SER A 42 15.49 1.01 14.06
CA SER A 42 14.60 2.14 13.80
C SER A 42 15.05 3.40 14.53
N ALA A 43 15.87 3.26 15.57
CA ALA A 43 16.21 4.40 16.41
C ALA A 43 17.11 5.38 15.67
N VAL A 44 16.64 6.61 15.59
CA VAL A 44 17.50 7.73 15.25
C VAL A 44 18.43 7.96 16.46
N PRO A 45 19.75 7.80 16.31
CA PRO A 45 20.67 8.05 17.42
C PRO A 45 20.55 9.50 17.87
N LEU A 46 20.67 9.77 19.18
CA LEU A 46 20.54 11.13 19.74
C LEU A 46 21.57 12.11 19.17
N HIS A 47 22.76 11.62 18.81
CA HIS A 47 23.87 12.41 18.26
C HIS A 47 24.47 11.70 17.04
N PRO A 48 23.79 11.74 15.87
CA PRO A 48 24.30 11.11 14.65
C PRO A 48 25.56 11.84 14.18
N LYS A 49 26.62 11.08 13.84
CA LYS A 49 27.85 11.62 13.22
C LYS A 49 27.76 11.74 11.70
N GLY A 50 26.65 11.28 11.11
CA GLY A 50 26.39 11.27 9.67
C GLY A 50 24.96 10.80 9.38
N PRO A 51 24.60 10.59 8.10
CA PRO A 51 23.29 10.08 7.74
C PRO A 51 22.98 8.77 8.47
N VAL A 52 21.78 8.68 9.03
CA VAL A 52 21.30 7.47 9.70
C VAL A 52 21.03 6.43 8.62
N VAL A 53 21.61 5.24 8.80
CA VAL A 53 21.44 4.09 7.92
C VAL A 53 20.58 3.08 8.65
N HIS A 54 19.44 2.73 8.06
CA HIS A 54 18.55 1.72 8.58
C HIS A 54 18.86 0.38 7.91
N ASN A 55 18.94 -0.68 8.70
CA ASN A 55 18.96 -2.04 8.19
C ASN A 55 17.52 -2.53 7.98
N TYR A 56 17.13 -2.73 6.72
CA TYR A 56 15.79 -3.21 6.36
C TYR A 56 15.65 -4.73 6.40
N ALA A 57 16.67 -5.47 6.85
CA ALA A 57 16.51 -6.89 7.16
C ALA A 57 15.72 -7.03 8.48
N SER A 58 14.60 -7.73 8.43
CA SER A 58 13.74 -7.99 9.59
C SER A 58 13.39 -9.47 9.70
N ASP A 59 13.34 -10.01 10.92
CA ASP A 59 12.81 -11.35 11.16
C ASP A 59 11.28 -11.31 11.22
N GLY A 60 10.66 -11.25 10.04
CA GLY A 60 9.22 -11.03 9.84
C GLY A 60 8.89 -9.57 9.52
N PRO A 61 7.59 -9.24 9.45
CA PRO A 61 7.16 -7.92 9.01
C PRO A 61 7.51 -6.86 10.05
N ALA A 62 8.15 -5.78 9.61
CA ALA A 62 8.50 -4.66 10.47
C ALA A 62 7.27 -4.15 11.26
N PRO A 63 7.46 -3.84 12.56
CA PRO A 63 6.39 -3.37 13.40
C PRO A 63 5.83 -2.05 12.87
N GLY A 64 4.56 -1.83 13.16
CA GLY A 64 3.83 -0.63 12.79
C GLY A 64 2.34 -0.84 13.03
N ASN A 65 1.56 0.22 12.89
CA ASN A 65 0.13 0.14 13.16
C ASN A 65 -0.70 1.00 12.22
N LEU A 66 -1.85 0.47 11.80
CA LEU A 66 -2.92 1.22 11.14
C LEU A 66 -4.16 1.39 12.05
N ALA A 67 -3.97 1.50 13.37
CA ALA A 67 -5.06 1.60 14.35
C ALA A 67 -5.67 3.00 14.46
N PHE A 68 -6.46 3.38 13.46
CA PHE A 68 -7.26 4.60 13.46
C PHE A 68 -8.42 4.41 12.48
N ARG A 69 -9.33 5.38 12.44
CA ARG A 69 -10.45 5.37 11.51
C ARG A 69 -10.11 6.21 10.29
N TRP A 70 -10.23 5.63 9.10
CA TRP A 70 -10.11 6.39 7.87
C TRP A 70 -11.23 7.44 7.75
N THR A 71 -10.90 8.60 7.20
CA THR A 71 -11.84 9.69 6.88
C THR A 71 -12.91 9.16 5.95
N TYR A 72 -14.17 9.33 6.31
CA TYR A 72 -15.30 8.70 5.63
C TYR A 72 -16.23 9.71 4.93
N GLY A 73 -15.80 10.97 4.83
CA GLY A 73 -16.53 12.03 4.15
C GLY A 73 -17.79 12.47 4.91
N SER A 74 -18.78 12.98 4.17
CA SER A 74 -19.97 13.60 4.76
C SER A 74 -21.15 13.57 3.80
N ASN A 75 -22.37 13.51 4.37
CA ASN A 75 -23.63 13.56 3.60
C ASN A 75 -23.74 14.80 2.70
N VAL A 76 -23.14 15.92 3.14
CA VAL A 76 -23.02 17.14 2.34
C VAL A 76 -21.54 17.42 2.16
N ALA A 77 -20.99 17.07 1.01
CA ALA A 77 -19.56 17.21 0.70
C ALA A 77 -19.04 18.64 0.94
N ALA A 78 -19.84 19.66 0.59
CA ALA A 78 -19.50 21.07 0.80
C ALA A 78 -19.36 21.48 2.29
N LYS A 79 -19.90 20.68 3.23
CA LYS A 79 -19.79 20.91 4.68
C LYS A 79 -18.72 20.02 5.34
N ASN A 80 -18.04 19.17 4.58
CA ASN A 80 -17.00 18.30 5.10
C ASN A 80 -15.82 19.14 5.63
N ARG A 81 -15.32 18.77 6.81
CA ARG A 81 -14.18 19.43 7.48
C ARG A 81 -12.99 18.50 7.69
N ASP A 82 -13.05 17.30 7.12
CA ASP A 82 -11.93 16.36 7.16
C ASP A 82 -10.73 16.96 6.41
N PRO A 83 -9.49 16.58 6.76
CA PRO A 83 -8.32 17.01 6.01
C PRO A 83 -8.44 16.58 4.54
N ARG A 84 -7.80 17.33 3.63
CA ARG A 84 -7.75 16.99 2.20
C ARG A 84 -6.98 15.70 1.93
N VAL A 85 -5.94 15.45 2.74
CA VAL A 85 -5.14 14.24 2.77
C VAL A 85 -5.07 13.76 4.21
N GLN A 86 -5.56 12.56 4.49
CA GLN A 86 -5.29 11.91 5.77
C GLN A 86 -3.96 11.17 5.65
N VAL A 87 -2.98 11.55 6.46
CA VAL A 87 -1.66 10.92 6.50
C VAL A 87 -1.57 10.03 7.72
N VAL A 88 -1.14 8.80 7.51
CA VAL A 88 -0.91 7.83 8.56
C VAL A 88 0.49 7.30 8.40
N GLN A 89 1.26 7.40 9.48
CA GLN A 89 2.58 6.80 9.58
C GLN A 89 2.41 5.40 10.16
N TYR A 90 2.61 4.35 9.34
CA TYR A 90 2.58 2.96 9.80
C TYR A 90 3.79 2.69 10.70
N ASN A 91 4.98 3.08 10.23
CA ASN A 91 6.24 3.09 10.97
C ASN A 91 7.14 4.24 10.47
N GLU A 92 8.39 4.31 10.92
CA GLU A 92 9.33 5.40 10.62
C GLU A 92 9.59 5.62 9.12
N ASP A 93 9.44 4.59 8.29
CA ASP A 93 9.79 4.62 6.86
C ASP A 93 8.61 4.25 5.94
N THR A 94 7.39 4.13 6.46
CA THR A 94 6.20 3.69 5.69
C THR A 94 4.98 4.52 6.06
N PHE A 95 4.40 5.17 5.05
CA PHE A 95 3.25 6.04 5.18
C PHE A 95 2.14 5.62 4.24
N VAL A 96 0.90 5.71 4.73
CA VAL A 96 -0.31 5.50 3.95
C VAL A 96 -1.08 6.81 3.95
N LEU A 97 -1.42 7.32 2.76
CA LEU A 97 -2.13 8.56 2.58
C LEU A 97 -3.47 8.27 1.93
N ARG A 98 -4.54 8.88 2.41
CA ARG A 98 -5.89 8.75 1.85
C ARG A 98 -6.39 10.09 1.35
N GLN A 99 -6.88 10.13 0.11
CA GLN A 99 -7.60 11.28 -0.42
C GLN A 99 -8.98 11.41 0.22
N ASN A 100 -9.40 12.63 0.53
CA ASN A 100 -10.72 12.87 1.13
C ASN A 100 -11.88 12.40 0.24
N VAL A 101 -12.80 11.60 0.80
CA VAL A 101 -13.97 11.01 0.12
C VAL A 101 -14.90 12.05 -0.51
N CYS A 102 -14.98 13.25 0.06
CA CYS A 102 -15.79 14.36 -0.47
C CYS A 102 -15.13 15.07 -1.67
N ILE A 103 -13.85 14.80 -1.93
CA ILE A 103 -13.15 15.29 -3.13
C ILE A 103 -13.26 14.26 -4.26
N HIS A 104 -13.02 12.99 -3.96
CA HIS A 104 -13.24 11.89 -4.89
C HIS A 104 -13.89 10.73 -4.16
N TRP A 105 -14.99 10.21 -4.70
CA TRP A 105 -15.84 9.23 -4.05
C TRP A 105 -15.13 7.90 -3.80
N GLU A 106 -14.15 7.50 -4.61
CA GLU A 106 -13.31 6.32 -4.34
C GLU A 106 -12.38 6.55 -3.15
N ALA A 107 -11.97 7.79 -2.88
CA ALA A 107 -11.05 8.15 -1.80
C ALA A 107 -9.74 7.34 -1.86
N PRO A 108 -9.01 7.41 -2.99
CA PRO A 108 -7.87 6.55 -3.25
C PRO A 108 -6.76 6.67 -2.20
N PHE A 109 -6.06 5.55 -2.00
CA PHE A 109 -4.86 5.46 -1.20
C PHE A 109 -3.63 5.69 -2.07
N THR A 110 -2.61 6.33 -1.48
CA THR A 110 -1.27 6.41 -2.04
C THR A 110 -0.27 6.03 -0.95
N TYR A 111 0.79 5.31 -1.31
CA TYR A 111 1.75 4.78 -0.34
C TYR A 111 3.11 5.42 -0.51
N LEU A 112 3.70 5.92 0.57
CA LEU A 112 5.02 6.55 0.55
C LEU A 112 5.99 5.72 1.39
N LEU A 113 6.99 5.14 0.73
CA LEU A 113 7.98 4.24 1.31
C LEU A 113 9.37 4.89 1.24
N PHE A 114 10.14 4.77 2.32
CA PHE A 114 11.51 5.28 2.38
C PHE A 114 12.53 4.13 2.45
N GLY A 115 13.69 4.35 1.81
CA GLY A 115 14.91 3.55 1.95
C GLY A 115 16.13 4.45 2.24
N ASN A 116 17.34 3.88 2.34
CA ASN A 116 18.54 4.65 2.67
C ASN A 116 19.00 5.63 1.58
N LYS A 117 18.50 5.53 0.34
CA LYS A 117 18.95 6.35 -0.81
C LYS A 117 17.83 7.11 -1.50
N GLY A 118 16.56 6.81 -1.21
CA GLY A 118 15.43 7.49 -1.81
C GLY A 118 14.09 7.05 -1.23
N ALA A 119 13.02 7.56 -1.84
CA ALA A 119 11.64 7.22 -1.50
C ALA A 119 10.87 6.77 -2.74
N LEU A 120 9.84 5.96 -2.54
CA LEU A 120 8.86 5.55 -3.53
C LEU A 120 7.48 6.05 -3.13
N LEU A 121 6.81 6.77 -4.04
CA LEU A 121 5.38 7.03 -3.98
C LEU A 121 4.66 6.10 -4.95
N ILE A 122 3.79 5.25 -4.43
CA ILE A 122 2.92 4.36 -5.19
C ILE A 122 1.56 5.06 -5.34
N ASP A 123 1.15 5.25 -6.59
CA ASP A 123 -0.04 5.97 -7.01
C ASP A 123 -0.04 7.46 -6.60
N SER A 124 -1.02 8.22 -7.12
CA SER A 124 -1.08 9.68 -6.97
C SER A 124 -2.51 10.23 -6.82
N GLY A 125 -3.50 9.37 -6.65
CA GLY A 125 -4.91 9.73 -6.44
C GLY A 125 -5.62 10.35 -7.65
N ALA A 126 -6.85 10.79 -7.41
CA ALA A 126 -7.86 11.01 -8.44
C ALA A 126 -7.99 12.45 -8.93
N THR A 127 -7.18 13.38 -8.42
CA THR A 127 -7.19 14.77 -8.91
C THR A 127 -5.82 15.42 -8.91
N GLY A 128 -5.53 16.15 -9.99
CA GLY A 128 -4.35 16.99 -10.12
C GLY A 128 -4.47 18.36 -9.41
N ASN A 129 -5.64 18.72 -8.87
CA ASN A 129 -5.85 20.04 -8.27
C ASN A 129 -5.28 20.10 -6.84
N PRO A 130 -4.22 20.89 -6.58
CA PRO A 130 -3.60 20.96 -5.26
C PRO A 130 -4.50 21.61 -4.19
N GLN A 131 -5.51 22.38 -4.56
CA GLN A 131 -6.48 22.94 -3.59
C GLN A 131 -7.43 21.87 -3.03
N HIS A 132 -7.66 20.81 -3.80
CA HIS A 132 -8.56 19.71 -3.43
C HIS A 132 -7.80 18.51 -2.86
N TYR A 133 -6.60 18.23 -3.39
CA TYR A 133 -5.73 17.16 -2.93
C TYR A 133 -4.27 17.63 -3.03
N PRO A 134 -3.73 18.32 -2.00
CA PRO A 134 -2.37 18.86 -1.98
C PRO A 134 -1.32 17.75 -1.77
N LEU A 135 -1.30 16.76 -2.65
CA LEU A 135 -0.46 15.57 -2.51
C LEU A 135 1.03 15.93 -2.53
N ARG A 136 1.48 16.75 -3.49
CA ARG A 136 2.90 17.14 -3.55
C ARG A 136 3.34 17.86 -2.28
N GLU A 137 2.58 18.86 -1.83
CA GLU A 137 2.90 19.61 -0.61
C GLU A 137 3.02 18.68 0.60
N THR A 138 2.07 17.75 0.72
CA THR A 138 2.04 16.74 1.79
C THR A 138 3.26 15.83 1.73
N VAL A 139 3.60 15.30 0.55
CA VAL A 139 4.77 14.44 0.34
C VAL A 139 6.07 15.20 0.61
N ASP A 140 6.20 16.43 0.13
CA ASP A 140 7.39 17.26 0.35
C ASP A 140 7.61 17.56 1.84
N ALA A 141 6.54 17.80 2.60
CA ALA A 141 6.62 17.97 4.05
C ALA A 141 7.09 16.69 4.77
N ILE A 142 6.56 15.53 4.39
CA ILE A 142 6.98 14.23 4.96
C ILE A 142 8.45 13.94 4.61
N VAL A 143 8.83 14.08 3.33
CA VAL A 143 10.19 13.86 2.84
C VAL A 143 11.19 14.79 3.54
N THR A 144 10.84 16.06 3.73
CA THR A 144 11.69 17.03 4.42
C THR A 144 11.91 16.63 5.88
N ARG A 145 10.83 16.32 6.60
CA ARG A 145 10.91 15.91 8.02
C ARG A 145 11.69 14.60 8.19
N TRP A 146 11.43 13.62 7.32
CA TRP A 146 12.13 12.34 7.32
C TRP A 146 13.62 12.53 7.01
N GLY A 147 13.95 13.34 6.00
CA GLY A 147 15.34 13.68 5.65
C GLY A 147 16.08 14.32 6.83
N GLN A 148 15.47 15.29 7.50
CA GLN A 148 16.05 15.92 8.71
C GLN A 148 16.32 14.89 9.80
N ALA A 149 15.34 14.04 10.11
CA ALA A 149 15.49 12.99 11.13
C ALA A 149 16.59 11.97 10.77
N ARG A 150 16.82 11.71 9.48
CA ARG A 150 17.84 10.78 8.99
C ARG A 150 19.17 11.44 8.64
N GLY A 151 19.35 12.74 8.89
CA GLY A 151 20.58 13.46 8.55
C GLY A 151 20.84 13.55 7.04
N ARG A 152 19.79 13.67 6.23
CA ARG A 152 19.83 13.74 4.77
C ARG A 152 19.29 15.07 4.28
N SER A 153 20.10 15.80 3.52
CA SER A 153 19.72 17.07 2.87
C SER A 153 18.98 16.87 1.55
N LYS A 154 19.08 15.67 0.95
CA LYS A 154 18.39 15.29 -0.29
C LYS A 154 17.84 13.87 -0.17
N VAL A 155 16.61 13.69 -0.63
CA VAL A 155 15.93 12.39 -0.70
C VAL A 155 15.25 12.32 -2.07
N PRO A 156 15.89 11.63 -3.04
CA PRO A 156 15.29 11.38 -4.34
C PRO A 156 13.92 10.68 -4.21
N LEU A 157 12.98 11.03 -5.07
CA LEU A 157 11.64 10.44 -5.10
C LEU A 157 11.42 9.71 -6.43
N THR A 158 11.01 8.44 -6.36
CA THR A 158 10.44 7.73 -7.51
C THR A 158 8.93 7.69 -7.35
N ILE A 159 8.18 7.97 -8.42
CA ILE A 159 6.72 7.84 -8.44
C ILE A 159 6.35 6.79 -9.47
N ALA A 160 5.71 5.73 -9.00
CA ALA A 160 5.26 4.61 -9.82
C ALA A 160 3.75 4.41 -9.62
N LEU A 161 3.08 3.89 -10.64
CA LEU A 161 1.65 3.61 -10.59
C LEU A 161 1.42 2.10 -10.57
N THR A 162 0.38 1.66 -9.88
CA THR A 162 -0.14 0.29 -10.02
C THR A 162 -0.77 0.07 -11.39
N SER A 163 -1.24 1.13 -12.04
CA SER A 163 -1.57 1.17 -13.48
C SER A 163 -1.52 2.61 -14.02
N GLY A 164 -1.01 2.77 -15.25
CA GLY A 164 -1.07 4.02 -16.00
C GLY A 164 -2.42 4.27 -16.69
N GLU A 165 -3.27 3.25 -16.83
CA GLU A 165 -4.64 3.34 -17.34
C GLU A 165 -5.63 3.84 -16.28
N ASP A 166 -5.32 3.63 -15.00
CA ASP A 166 -6.18 3.99 -13.90
C ASP A 166 -6.19 5.51 -13.61
N VAL A 167 -7.20 6.19 -14.15
CA VAL A 167 -7.39 7.63 -13.94
C VAL A 167 -7.81 7.99 -12.52
N ALA A 168 -8.30 7.06 -11.71
CA ALA A 168 -8.60 7.34 -10.31
C ALA A 168 -7.33 7.35 -9.44
N GLN A 169 -6.25 6.76 -9.92
CA GLN A 169 -5.00 6.63 -9.17
C GLN A 169 -3.85 7.48 -9.73
N ASN A 170 -3.98 8.08 -10.93
CA ASN A 170 -2.83 8.71 -11.61
C ASN A 170 -2.89 10.24 -11.83
N GLN A 171 -3.94 10.92 -11.40
CA GLN A 171 -4.15 12.33 -11.77
C GLN A 171 -3.28 13.30 -10.96
N GLY A 172 -2.89 12.93 -9.74
CA GLY A 172 -2.00 13.74 -8.92
C GLY A 172 -0.57 13.85 -9.45
N LEU A 173 -0.16 12.99 -10.42
CA LEU A 173 1.16 13.04 -11.05
C LEU A 173 1.53 14.44 -11.55
N VAL A 174 0.56 15.20 -12.08
CA VAL A 174 0.79 16.55 -12.61
C VAL A 174 1.36 17.52 -11.56
N GLN A 175 1.07 17.30 -10.27
CA GLN A 175 1.58 18.14 -9.20
C GLN A 175 3.10 18.02 -9.04
N PHE A 176 3.67 16.88 -9.42
CA PHE A 176 5.10 16.58 -9.32
C PHE A 176 5.93 17.02 -10.54
N ALA A 177 5.28 17.62 -11.55
CA ALA A 177 5.99 18.21 -12.68
C ALA A 177 7.03 19.24 -12.21
N GLY A 178 8.28 19.07 -12.65
CA GLY A 178 9.39 19.96 -12.29
C GLY A 178 9.86 19.85 -10.84
N ARG A 179 9.38 18.88 -10.05
CA ARG A 179 9.93 18.61 -8.72
C ARG A 179 11.39 18.12 -8.86
N PRO A 180 12.37 18.77 -8.20
CA PRO A 180 13.78 18.33 -8.26
C PRO A 180 13.96 16.89 -7.75
N ASP A 181 15.04 16.24 -8.20
CA ASP A 181 15.43 14.89 -7.76
C ASP A 181 14.27 13.87 -7.78
N THR A 182 13.42 13.94 -8.82
CA THR A 182 12.21 13.11 -8.94
C THR A 182 12.19 12.35 -10.26
N THR A 183 11.96 11.05 -10.18
CA THR A 183 11.74 10.15 -11.32
C THR A 183 10.27 9.76 -11.37
N ILE A 184 9.59 10.03 -12.48
CA ILE A 184 8.23 9.54 -12.73
C ILE A 184 8.32 8.39 -13.71
N VAL A 185 7.83 7.21 -13.32
CA VAL A 185 7.80 6.04 -14.21
C VAL A 185 6.93 6.34 -15.43
N PRO A 186 7.40 6.08 -16.66
CA PRO A 186 6.61 6.35 -17.87
C PRO A 186 5.33 5.52 -17.89
N LYS A 187 4.18 6.15 -18.21
CA LYS A 187 2.90 5.45 -18.36
C LYS A 187 2.79 4.54 -19.59
N PRO A 188 3.35 4.88 -20.77
CA PRO A 188 3.23 3.99 -21.93
C PRO A 188 3.83 2.62 -21.65
N LEU A 189 3.04 1.56 -21.84
CA LEU A 189 3.37 0.18 -21.42
C LEU A 189 4.78 -0.28 -21.86
N GLY A 190 5.21 0.02 -23.09
CA GLY A 190 6.55 -0.32 -23.55
C GLY A 190 7.66 0.33 -22.71
N ALA A 191 7.57 1.65 -22.53
CA ALA A 191 8.53 2.41 -21.73
C ALA A 191 8.48 2.05 -20.23
N MET A 192 7.30 1.70 -19.71
CA MET A 192 7.14 1.20 -18.35
C MET A 192 7.87 -0.15 -18.17
N LYS A 193 7.70 -1.08 -19.12
CA LYS A 193 8.41 -2.36 -19.12
C LYS A 193 9.92 -2.16 -19.19
N ASP A 194 10.39 -1.26 -20.05
CA ASP A 194 11.82 -0.94 -20.16
C ASP A 194 12.36 -0.39 -18.83
N PHE A 195 11.63 0.54 -18.20
CA PHE A 195 12.01 1.12 -16.91
C PHE A 195 12.18 0.06 -15.81
N PHE A 196 11.26 -0.91 -15.75
CA PHE A 196 11.32 -2.00 -14.76
C PHE A 196 12.22 -3.18 -15.17
N GLY A 197 12.84 -3.15 -16.36
CA GLY A 197 13.64 -4.26 -16.87
C GLY A 197 12.83 -5.50 -17.27
N LEU A 198 11.56 -5.30 -17.66
CA LEU A 198 10.57 -6.34 -17.93
C LEU A 198 10.27 -6.55 -19.42
N ALA A 199 10.94 -5.82 -20.33
CA ALA A 199 10.67 -5.86 -21.76
C ALA A 199 10.68 -7.28 -22.37
N ALA A 200 11.62 -8.12 -21.94
CA ALA A 200 11.82 -9.47 -22.47
C ALA A 200 11.05 -10.56 -21.71
N SER A 201 10.49 -10.25 -20.53
CA SER A 201 9.94 -11.24 -19.61
C SER A 201 8.51 -10.92 -19.16
N TRP A 202 7.89 -9.86 -19.68
CA TRP A 202 6.51 -9.53 -19.33
C TRP A 202 5.51 -10.61 -19.81
N PRO A 203 4.53 -11.02 -18.99
CA PRO A 203 4.31 -10.62 -17.60
C PRO A 203 5.01 -11.51 -16.57
N SER A 204 5.69 -12.59 -16.94
CA SER A 204 6.21 -13.59 -15.99
C SER A 204 7.42 -13.13 -15.14
N GLY A 205 8.21 -12.17 -15.61
CA GLY A 205 9.37 -11.63 -14.90
C GLY A 205 9.01 -10.67 -13.78
N THR A 206 9.93 -10.47 -12.84
CA THR A 206 9.79 -9.52 -11.71
C THR A 206 10.83 -8.40 -11.83
N GLY A 207 10.37 -7.15 -11.77
CA GLY A 207 11.20 -5.95 -11.76
C GLY A 207 11.55 -5.53 -10.33
N LYS A 208 12.39 -4.49 -10.18
CA LYS A 208 12.82 -4.01 -8.85
C LYS A 208 12.98 -2.49 -8.82
N ILE A 209 12.68 -1.89 -7.67
CA ILE A 209 13.02 -0.51 -7.33
C ILE A 209 13.85 -0.55 -6.03
N ASP A 210 15.14 -0.21 -6.11
CA ASP A 210 16.03 -0.16 -4.94
C ASP A 210 16.00 1.24 -4.31
N LEU A 211 15.48 1.34 -3.09
CA LEU A 211 15.41 2.58 -2.32
C LEU A 211 16.65 2.80 -1.45
N GLY A 212 17.70 2.00 -1.64
CA GLY A 212 18.88 1.95 -0.77
C GLY A 212 18.66 0.93 0.34
N ASP A 213 18.89 -0.33 0.00
CA ASP A 213 18.81 -1.50 0.90
C ASP A 213 17.38 -1.96 1.24
N ARG A 214 16.35 -1.16 0.93
CA ARG A 214 14.95 -1.57 0.86
C ARG A 214 14.56 -1.74 -0.60
N VAL A 215 14.54 -2.98 -1.08
CA VAL A 215 14.26 -3.29 -2.49
C VAL A 215 12.80 -3.68 -2.65
N ILE A 216 12.05 -2.89 -3.39
CA ILE A 216 10.65 -3.14 -3.71
C ILE A 216 10.59 -4.00 -4.96
N GLU A 217 9.91 -5.15 -4.90
CA GLU A 217 9.69 -6.00 -6.07
C GLU A 217 8.47 -5.50 -6.86
N VAL A 218 8.59 -5.49 -8.19
CA VAL A 218 7.53 -5.06 -9.10
C VAL A 218 7.05 -6.28 -9.87
N ILE A 219 5.82 -6.70 -9.59
CA ILE A 219 5.22 -7.94 -10.08
C ILE A 219 4.14 -7.56 -11.10
N PRO A 220 4.35 -7.79 -12.40
CA PRO A 220 3.28 -7.66 -13.40
C PRO A 220 2.02 -8.42 -13.02
N THR A 221 0.91 -7.71 -13.00
CA THR A 221 -0.42 -8.22 -12.67
C THR A 221 -1.47 -7.65 -13.64
N PRO A 222 -1.34 -7.87 -14.96
CA PRO A 222 -2.37 -7.48 -15.90
C PRO A 222 -3.71 -8.18 -15.61
N GLY A 223 -4.83 -7.54 -15.92
CA GLY A 223 -6.17 -8.13 -15.76
C GLY A 223 -7.25 -7.08 -15.62
N THR A 224 -7.24 -6.34 -14.50
CA THR A 224 -8.05 -5.12 -14.34
C THR A 224 -7.61 -4.05 -15.35
N HIS A 225 -6.31 -3.85 -15.46
CA HIS A 225 -5.66 -2.97 -16.43
C HIS A 225 -4.59 -3.76 -17.18
N LYS A 226 -4.31 -3.44 -18.44
CA LYS A 226 -3.35 -4.20 -19.26
C LYS A 226 -1.89 -3.95 -18.84
N ASP A 227 -1.65 -2.84 -18.17
CA ASP A 227 -0.36 -2.40 -17.64
C ASP A 227 -0.25 -2.59 -16.12
N GLY A 228 -1.17 -3.34 -15.51
CA GLY A 228 -1.22 -3.57 -14.07
C GLY A 228 0.07 -4.14 -13.50
N VAL A 229 0.52 -3.58 -12.38
CA VAL A 229 1.63 -4.10 -11.56
C VAL A 229 1.26 -4.04 -10.08
N SER A 230 1.74 -5.02 -9.32
CA SER A 230 1.73 -5.03 -7.87
C SER A 230 3.15 -4.75 -7.33
N PHE A 231 3.24 -4.05 -6.21
CA PHE A 231 4.51 -3.77 -5.54
C PHE A 231 4.59 -4.57 -4.24
N TYR A 232 5.68 -5.29 -4.03
CA TYR A 232 5.92 -6.01 -2.79
C TYR A 232 7.07 -5.36 -2.02
N ASP A 233 6.79 -4.99 -0.78
CA ASP A 233 7.75 -4.46 0.18
C ASP A 233 8.15 -5.54 1.20
N PRO A 234 9.36 -6.10 1.12
CA PRO A 234 9.82 -7.14 2.04
C PRO A 234 10.11 -6.62 3.45
N TYR A 235 10.18 -5.30 3.67
CA TYR A 235 10.39 -4.76 5.00
C TYR A 235 9.13 -4.87 5.86
N CYS A 236 7.96 -4.54 5.31
CA CYS A 236 6.68 -4.63 6.03
C CYS A 236 5.85 -5.89 5.70
N ASP A 237 6.33 -6.73 4.77
CA ASP A 237 5.57 -7.79 4.09
C ASP A 237 4.24 -7.28 3.49
N PHE A 238 4.28 -6.11 2.85
CA PHE A 238 3.11 -5.49 2.22
C PHE A 238 3.09 -5.75 0.72
N LEU A 239 1.93 -6.17 0.23
CA LEU A 239 1.66 -6.35 -1.19
C LEU A 239 0.65 -5.29 -1.65
N PHE A 240 1.13 -4.25 -2.32
CA PHE A 240 0.30 -3.19 -2.91
C PHE A 240 -0.21 -3.65 -4.27
N THR A 241 -1.52 -3.72 -4.43
CA THR A 241 -2.17 -4.35 -5.60
C THR A 241 -3.03 -3.40 -6.41
N GLY A 242 -3.15 -2.13 -5.99
CA GLY A 242 -3.99 -1.14 -6.67
C GLY A 242 -5.41 -1.68 -6.84
N ASP A 243 -5.93 -1.56 -8.05
CA ASP A 243 -7.28 -2.00 -8.41
C ASP A 243 -7.35 -3.46 -8.92
N LEU A 244 -6.25 -4.23 -8.83
CA LEU A 244 -6.27 -5.67 -9.09
C LEU A 244 -7.06 -6.42 -8.00
N LEU A 245 -6.75 -6.14 -6.73
CA LEU A 245 -7.40 -6.74 -5.59
C LEU A 245 -7.50 -5.71 -4.47
N PHE A 246 -8.72 -5.37 -4.08
CA PHE A 246 -8.99 -4.37 -3.06
C PHE A 246 -10.38 -4.63 -2.47
N PRO A 247 -10.71 -4.05 -1.30
CA PRO A 247 -12.03 -4.24 -0.72
C PRO A 247 -13.08 -3.40 -1.47
N GLY A 248 -13.46 -3.83 -2.68
CA GLY A 248 -14.45 -3.16 -3.50
C GLY A 248 -14.89 -3.91 -4.76
N LYS A 249 -15.42 -3.16 -5.72
CA LYS A 249 -15.91 -3.67 -7.01
C LYS A 249 -14.75 -3.71 -8.01
N ILE A 250 -14.26 -4.90 -8.29
CA ILE A 250 -13.15 -5.15 -9.20
C ILE A 250 -13.70 -5.34 -10.62
N ASN A 251 -13.37 -4.41 -11.51
CA ASN A 251 -13.71 -4.50 -12.93
C ASN A 251 -12.62 -5.28 -13.67
N ILE A 252 -12.98 -6.40 -14.26
CA ILE A 252 -12.04 -7.27 -14.99
C ILE A 252 -12.08 -6.88 -16.46
N SER A 253 -10.96 -6.36 -16.98
CA SER A 253 -10.83 -6.02 -18.40
C SER A 253 -10.41 -7.22 -19.25
N ASN A 254 -9.58 -8.10 -18.70
CA ASN A 254 -9.17 -9.37 -19.32
C ASN A 254 -9.12 -10.46 -18.24
N ASP A 255 -10.05 -11.41 -18.31
CA ASP A 255 -10.19 -12.45 -17.29
C ASP A 255 -9.09 -13.53 -17.33
N GLY A 256 -8.54 -13.82 -18.50
CA GLY A 256 -7.38 -14.70 -18.66
C GLY A 256 -6.12 -14.14 -18.00
N ASP A 257 -5.83 -12.86 -18.24
CA ASP A 257 -4.72 -12.16 -17.60
C ASP A 257 -4.97 -12.02 -16.09
N PHE A 258 -6.19 -11.65 -15.69
CA PHE A 258 -6.57 -11.52 -14.27
C PHE A 258 -6.36 -12.83 -13.50
N LEU A 259 -6.79 -13.96 -14.06
CA LEU A 259 -6.54 -15.29 -13.49
C LEU A 259 -5.05 -15.62 -13.38
N THR A 260 -4.29 -15.37 -14.45
CA THR A 260 -2.85 -15.62 -14.47
C THR A 260 -2.13 -14.78 -13.42
N SER A 261 -2.56 -13.53 -13.24
CA SER A 261 -2.03 -12.61 -12.23
C SER A 261 -2.34 -13.06 -10.81
N LEU A 262 -3.56 -13.52 -10.53
CA LEU A 262 -3.92 -14.04 -9.21
C LEU A 262 -3.20 -15.35 -8.88
N ASP A 263 -3.04 -16.26 -9.85
CA ASP A 263 -2.27 -17.50 -9.68
C ASP A 263 -0.78 -17.22 -9.40
N ARG A 264 -0.23 -16.21 -10.10
CA ARG A 264 1.11 -15.72 -9.82
C ARG A 264 1.24 -15.14 -8.42
N LEU A 265 0.31 -14.28 -7.98
CA LEU A 265 0.35 -13.71 -6.63
C LEU A 265 0.20 -14.79 -5.55
N LYS A 266 -0.62 -15.82 -5.79
CA LYS A 266 -0.73 -16.99 -4.90
C LYS A 266 0.60 -17.72 -4.78
N THR A 267 1.27 -17.98 -5.91
CA THR A 267 2.59 -18.64 -5.93
C THR A 267 3.66 -17.79 -5.24
N PHE A 268 3.62 -16.47 -5.45
CA PHE A 268 4.49 -15.52 -4.78
C PHE A 268 4.28 -15.52 -3.26
N ALA A 269 3.03 -15.43 -2.79
CA ALA A 269 2.68 -15.43 -1.37
C ALA A 269 2.93 -16.78 -0.67
N ALA A 270 3.06 -17.87 -1.43
CA ALA A 270 3.46 -19.18 -0.89
C ALA A 270 4.97 -19.28 -0.60
N THR A 271 5.79 -18.41 -1.20
CA THR A 271 7.26 -18.42 -1.08
C THR A 271 7.82 -17.18 -0.41
N ASN A 272 6.99 -16.14 -0.23
CA ASN A 272 7.33 -14.88 0.41
C ASN A 272 6.28 -14.58 1.49
N SER A 273 6.72 -14.07 2.64
CA SER A 273 5.81 -13.63 3.68
C SER A 273 4.95 -12.47 3.19
N VAL A 274 3.63 -12.57 3.33
CA VAL A 274 2.73 -11.45 3.05
C VAL A 274 1.89 -11.24 4.29
N LYS A 275 2.09 -10.09 4.96
CA LYS A 275 1.29 -9.68 6.10
C LYS A 275 -0.04 -9.12 5.64
N TRP A 276 -0.01 -8.13 4.74
CA TRP A 276 -1.21 -7.48 4.22
C TRP A 276 -1.15 -7.28 2.71
N VAL A 277 -2.31 -7.50 2.07
CA VAL A 277 -2.60 -7.01 0.73
C VAL A 277 -3.31 -5.66 0.88
N LEU A 278 -2.80 -4.64 0.19
CA LEU A 278 -3.29 -3.26 0.28
C LEU A 278 -3.69 -2.80 -1.13
N GLY A 279 -4.93 -2.35 -1.28
CA GLY A 279 -5.53 -1.99 -2.57
C GLY A 279 -5.72 -0.47 -2.76
N GLY A 280 -6.14 -0.07 -3.96
CA GLY A 280 -6.24 1.34 -4.36
C GLY A 280 -7.30 2.15 -3.60
N HIS A 281 -8.40 1.52 -3.16
CA HIS A 281 -9.47 2.18 -2.42
C HIS A 281 -10.38 1.19 -1.67
N ILE A 282 -11.40 1.70 -0.96
CA ILE A 282 -12.42 0.89 -0.28
C ILE A 282 -13.82 1.26 -0.80
N GLU A 283 -14.58 0.24 -1.17
CA GLU A 283 -16.01 0.35 -1.49
C GLU A 283 -16.87 -0.64 -0.71
N MET A 284 -16.30 -1.76 -0.26
CA MET A 284 -17.01 -2.70 0.59
C MET A 284 -17.34 -2.05 1.93
N MET A 285 -18.51 -2.42 2.46
CA MET A 285 -18.90 -2.09 3.82
C MET A 285 -18.30 -3.12 4.79
N PHE A 286 -18.28 -2.82 6.09
CA PHE A 286 -17.93 -3.80 7.11
C PHE A 286 -18.87 -5.01 7.12
N VAL A 287 -20.09 -4.84 6.58
CA VAL A 287 -21.07 -5.90 6.38
C VAL A 287 -20.68 -6.74 5.14
N PRO A 288 -20.41 -8.05 5.28
CA PRO A 288 -19.99 -8.91 4.19
C PRO A 288 -20.90 -8.84 2.95
N GLY A 289 -20.30 -8.71 1.76
CA GLY A 289 -21.01 -8.70 0.49
C GLY A 289 -21.81 -7.43 0.19
N LYS A 290 -21.78 -6.43 1.08
CA LYS A 290 -22.38 -5.12 0.85
C LYS A 290 -21.29 -4.12 0.48
N TYR A 291 -21.59 -3.24 -0.47
CA TYR A 291 -20.70 -2.18 -0.91
C TYR A 291 -21.46 -0.88 -1.14
N TYR A 292 -20.74 0.22 -1.11
CA TYR A 292 -21.27 1.53 -1.45
C TYR A 292 -21.51 1.65 -2.96
N ALA A 293 -22.62 2.27 -3.33
CA ALA A 293 -22.84 2.67 -4.72
C ALA A 293 -21.77 3.69 -5.16
N ARG A 294 -21.54 3.77 -6.47
CA ARG A 294 -20.67 4.80 -7.05
C ARG A 294 -21.14 6.20 -6.66
N PHE A 295 -20.19 7.13 -6.57
CA PHE A 295 -20.42 8.54 -6.25
C PHE A 295 -20.91 8.85 -4.83
N ILE A 296 -21.01 7.85 -3.94
CA ILE A 296 -21.30 8.10 -2.52
C ILE A 296 -20.09 8.75 -1.85
N THR A 297 -20.30 9.96 -1.31
CA THR A 297 -19.28 10.75 -0.59
C THR A 297 -19.33 10.61 0.93
N TYR A 298 -20.19 9.73 1.44
CA TYR A 298 -20.33 9.44 2.86
C TYR A 298 -20.31 7.93 3.11
N LYS A 299 -19.17 7.44 3.63
CA LYS A 299 -18.86 6.01 3.75
C LYS A 299 -18.46 5.61 5.18
N PRO A 300 -19.29 5.86 6.22
CA PRO A 300 -18.89 5.66 7.62
C PRO A 300 -18.65 4.20 8.03
N TYR A 301 -19.05 3.26 7.19
CA TYR A 301 -19.12 1.82 7.45
C TYR A 301 -18.24 1.03 6.49
N GLU A 302 -17.16 1.62 5.99
CA GLU A 302 -16.19 0.91 5.14
C GLU A 302 -15.57 -0.31 5.84
N ARG A 303 -15.18 -1.28 5.02
CA ARG A 303 -14.28 -2.36 5.42
C ARG A 303 -12.90 -1.79 5.77
N VAL A 304 -12.08 -2.58 6.45
CA VAL A 304 -10.67 -2.22 6.69
C VAL A 304 -9.87 -2.26 5.38
N LEU A 305 -8.78 -1.51 5.30
CA LEU A 305 -7.90 -1.49 4.12
C LEU A 305 -7.08 -2.79 4.04
N GLU A 306 -6.66 -3.29 5.20
CA GLU A 306 -5.80 -4.45 5.33
C GLU A 306 -6.55 -5.73 5.00
N MET A 307 -6.15 -6.39 3.90
CA MET A 307 -6.67 -7.70 3.52
C MET A 307 -5.64 -8.79 3.80
N ALA A 308 -6.09 -9.91 4.37
CA ALA A 308 -5.24 -11.05 4.62
C ALA A 308 -4.82 -11.73 3.30
N PRO A 309 -3.63 -12.35 3.21
CA PRO A 309 -3.15 -13.00 1.99
C PRO A 309 -4.05 -14.14 1.49
N ALA A 310 -4.81 -14.79 2.38
CA ALA A 310 -5.80 -15.81 2.02
C ALA A 310 -6.89 -15.30 1.06
N LEU A 311 -7.09 -13.99 0.97
CA LEU A 311 -8.01 -13.40 0.00
C LEU A 311 -7.55 -13.62 -1.45
N ILE A 312 -6.25 -13.82 -1.70
CA ILE A 312 -5.71 -14.13 -3.03
C ILE A 312 -6.26 -15.49 -3.51
N ASP A 313 -6.28 -16.50 -2.63
CA ASP A 313 -6.87 -17.80 -2.93
C ASP A 313 -8.36 -17.71 -3.23
N GLU A 314 -9.10 -16.92 -2.43
CA GLU A 314 -10.53 -16.69 -2.64
C GLU A 314 -10.78 -15.98 -3.98
N ALA A 315 -10.05 -14.90 -4.26
CA ALA A 315 -10.14 -14.16 -5.52
C ALA A 315 -9.84 -15.07 -6.71
N LEU A 316 -8.80 -15.91 -6.65
CA LEU A 316 -8.47 -16.86 -7.71
C LEU A 316 -9.57 -17.89 -7.94
N GLN A 317 -10.17 -18.42 -6.87
CA GLN A 317 -11.30 -19.35 -6.98
C GLN A 317 -12.46 -18.70 -7.75
N TYR A 318 -12.92 -17.52 -7.33
CA TYR A 318 -14.10 -16.89 -7.93
C TYR A 318 -13.81 -16.22 -9.28
N ALA A 319 -12.55 -15.85 -9.55
CA ALA A 319 -12.12 -15.47 -10.88
C ALA A 319 -12.33 -16.62 -11.90
N ARG A 320 -12.10 -17.88 -11.49
CA ARG A 320 -12.37 -19.05 -12.35
C ARG A 320 -13.85 -19.25 -12.60
N GLU A 321 -14.69 -18.89 -11.63
CA GLU A 321 -16.14 -19.00 -11.77
C GLU A 321 -16.71 -17.98 -12.75
N VAL A 322 -16.17 -16.76 -12.78
CA VAL A 322 -16.63 -15.68 -13.69
C VAL A 322 -15.97 -15.73 -15.08
N GLN A 323 -14.88 -16.49 -15.26
CA GLN A 323 -14.15 -16.57 -16.52
C GLN A 323 -15.07 -16.94 -17.71
N GLY A 324 -14.97 -16.18 -18.80
CA GLY A 324 -15.75 -16.36 -20.02
C GLY A 324 -17.24 -16.03 -19.86
N LYS A 325 -17.64 -15.36 -18.78
CA LYS A 325 -19.03 -15.02 -18.50
C LYS A 325 -19.18 -13.52 -18.24
N ASP A 326 -20.13 -12.90 -18.93
CA ASP A 326 -20.58 -11.55 -18.65
C ASP A 326 -21.45 -11.57 -17.39
N MET A 327 -20.84 -11.37 -16.23
CA MET A 327 -21.54 -11.43 -14.95
C MET A 327 -20.88 -10.63 -13.84
N MET A 328 -21.69 -10.38 -12.82
CA MET A 328 -21.26 -9.87 -11.53
C MET A 328 -21.34 -10.98 -10.47
N LEU A 329 -20.30 -11.12 -9.65
CA LEU A 329 -20.24 -12.09 -8.55
C LEU A 329 -19.84 -11.37 -7.24
N ILE A 330 -20.67 -11.50 -6.21
CA ILE A 330 -20.44 -10.86 -4.89
C ILE A 330 -19.73 -11.84 -3.96
N ARG A 331 -18.69 -11.37 -3.26
CA ARG A 331 -17.99 -12.06 -2.15
C ARG A 331 -17.99 -11.19 -0.89
N PRO A 332 -17.65 -11.74 0.29
CA PRO A 332 -17.60 -10.98 1.54
C PRO A 332 -16.80 -9.68 1.47
N ASP A 333 -15.60 -9.74 0.90
CA ASP A 333 -14.63 -8.64 0.92
C ASP A 333 -14.38 -8.03 -0.48
N PHE A 334 -14.99 -8.51 -1.55
CA PHE A 334 -14.92 -7.91 -2.89
C PHE A 334 -16.12 -8.30 -3.76
N ALA A 335 -16.29 -7.66 -4.90
CA ALA A 335 -17.21 -8.11 -5.95
C ALA A 335 -16.52 -8.08 -7.31
N LEU A 336 -16.66 -9.13 -8.10
CA LEU A 336 -16.08 -9.23 -9.44
C LEU A 336 -17.10 -8.81 -10.49
N PHE A 337 -16.67 -7.99 -11.44
CA PHE A 337 -17.44 -7.53 -12.59
C PHE A 337 -16.67 -7.96 -13.84
N ASN A 338 -17.07 -9.06 -14.48
CA ASN A 338 -16.47 -9.55 -15.71
C ASN A 338 -17.41 -9.28 -16.89
N GLY A 339 -16.93 -8.60 -17.94
CA GLY A 339 -17.72 -8.33 -19.15
C GLY A 339 -18.98 -7.47 -18.93
N VAL A 340 -19.14 -6.84 -17.77
CA VAL A 340 -20.35 -6.08 -17.39
C VAL A 340 -20.03 -4.65 -16.97
N SER A 341 -21.06 -3.80 -16.98
CA SER A 341 -20.94 -2.41 -16.51
C SER A 341 -20.57 -2.35 -15.01
N PRO A 342 -19.78 -1.35 -14.57
CA PRO A 342 -19.53 -1.08 -13.15
C PRO A 342 -20.79 -0.81 -12.31
N ASP A 343 -21.93 -0.58 -12.95
CA ASP A 343 -23.24 -0.36 -12.34
C ASP A 343 -24.18 -1.60 -12.43
N GLN A 344 -23.66 -2.73 -12.92
CA GLN A 344 -24.38 -4.00 -12.99
C GLN A 344 -24.93 -4.39 -11.60
N LYS A 345 -26.13 -4.98 -11.60
CA LYS A 345 -26.76 -5.55 -10.40
C LYS A 345 -26.95 -7.05 -10.60
N THR A 346 -26.91 -7.79 -9.50
CA THR A 346 -27.24 -9.22 -9.50
C THR A 346 -28.26 -9.51 -8.39
N PRO A 347 -29.29 -10.34 -8.66
CA PRO A 347 -30.15 -10.88 -7.61
C PRO A 347 -29.48 -12.06 -6.88
N VAL A 348 -28.36 -12.57 -7.39
CA VAL A 348 -27.64 -13.72 -6.83
C VAL A 348 -26.83 -13.25 -5.62
N TRP A 349 -27.09 -13.89 -4.48
CA TRP A 349 -26.37 -13.64 -3.23
C TRP A 349 -25.40 -14.80 -2.95
N PRO A 350 -24.19 -14.54 -2.44
CA PRO A 350 -23.20 -15.59 -2.21
C PRO A 350 -23.65 -16.59 -1.14
N ASP A 351 -23.47 -17.86 -1.45
CA ASP A 351 -23.77 -18.96 -0.53
C ASP A 351 -22.94 -18.84 0.76
N GLY A 352 -23.57 -19.10 1.89
CA GLY A 352 -22.95 -19.04 3.22
C GLY A 352 -22.67 -17.63 3.75
N VAL A 353 -22.99 -16.57 3.01
CA VAL A 353 -22.83 -15.18 3.46
C VAL A 353 -24.16 -14.65 3.98
N PRO A 354 -24.27 -14.20 5.24
CA PRO A 354 -25.50 -13.62 5.76
C PRO A 354 -25.92 -12.37 4.97
N ASN A 355 -27.17 -12.36 4.46
CA ASN A 355 -27.73 -11.19 3.79
C ASN A 355 -28.26 -10.18 4.82
N ILE A 356 -27.32 -9.48 5.48
CA ILE A 356 -27.62 -8.51 6.53
C ILE A 356 -28.01 -7.18 5.89
N ASN A 357 -29.07 -6.54 6.41
CA ASN A 357 -29.39 -5.15 6.09
C ASN A 357 -28.33 -4.23 6.73
N PRO A 358 -27.48 -3.56 5.94
CA PRO A 358 -26.47 -2.68 6.50
C PRO A 358 -27.14 -1.44 7.13
N PRO A 359 -26.50 -0.80 8.12
CA PRO A 359 -26.96 0.49 8.60
C PRO A 359 -27.03 1.45 7.42
N ARG A 360 -28.20 2.08 7.24
CA ARG A 360 -28.35 3.08 6.19
C ARG A 360 -27.56 4.31 6.60
N PRO A 361 -26.72 4.87 5.72
CA PRO A 361 -26.08 6.15 6.01
C PRO A 361 -27.10 7.32 6.08
N PHE A 362 -28.38 7.05 5.83
CA PHE A 362 -29.53 7.96 5.84
C PHE A 362 -30.87 7.20 5.99
#